data_AF-A0A4R1AE89-F1
#
_entry.id   AF-A0A4R1AE89-F1
#
_cell.length_a   1.000
_cell.length_b   1.000
_cell.length_c   1.000
_cell.angle_alpha   90.00
_cell.angle_beta   90.00
_cell.angle_gamma   90.00
#
_symmetry.space_group_name_H-M   'P 1'
#
loop_
_entity.id
_entity.type
_entity.pdbx_description
1 polymer ?
#
loop_
_entity_poly.entity_id
_entity_poly.type
_entity_poly.pdbx_seq_one_letter_code
_entity_poly.pdbx_strand_id
1 'polypeptide(L)' 'MLRVVKGDLTPEELAALVAVVAARNAAAAHAAAREAGRQRVRSEWGHPARAVRGSHRHGADQWRRSAWG' A
#
# COMPACT_ATOMS: atom_id res chain seq x y z
N MET A 1 23.61 -7.24 0.87
CA MET A 1 25.03 -6.85 0.82
C MET A 1 25.08 -5.34 0.57
N LEU A 2 25.72 -4.56 1.46
CA LEU A 2 25.91 -3.11 1.28
C LEU A 2 27.29 -2.87 0.66
N ARG A 3 27.38 -2.05 -0.38
CA ARG A 3 28.65 -1.71 -1.07
C ARG A 3 28.69 -0.22 -1.41
N VAL A 4 29.81 0.43 -1.11
CA VAL A 4 30.13 1.77 -1.61
C VAL A 4 30.60 1.64 -3.06
N VAL A 5 29.92 2.32 -3.97
CA VAL A 5 30.19 2.24 -5.42
C VAL A 5 31.04 3.41 -5.91
N LYS A 6 31.05 4.54 -5.18
CA LYS A 6 31.78 5.76 -5.54
C LYS A 6 32.22 6.53 -4.29
N GLY A 7 33.41 7.13 -4.36
CA GLY A 7 34.01 7.95 -3.30
C GLY A 7 34.91 7.15 -2.36
N ASP A 8 35.84 7.85 -1.70
CA ASP A 8 36.63 7.33 -0.59
C ASP A 8 36.05 7.93 0.69
N LEU A 9 35.34 7.12 1.46
CA LEU A 9 34.65 7.53 2.69
C LEU A 9 35.58 7.29 3.86
N THR A 10 35.63 8.24 4.81
CA THR A 10 36.33 7.95 6.06
C THR A 10 35.60 6.83 6.82
N PRO A 11 36.30 6.08 7.69
CA PRO A 11 35.68 5.05 8.51
C PRO A 11 34.48 5.55 9.32
N GLU A 12 34.53 6.81 9.78
CA GLU A 12 33.48 7.47 10.55
C GLU A 12 32.24 7.74 9.68
N GLU A 13 32.42 8.20 8.45
CA GLU A 13 31.32 8.44 7.52
C GLU A 13 30.65 7.12 7.11
N LEU A 14 31.45 6.08 6.87
CA LEU A 14 30.93 4.74 6.62
C LEU A 14 30.12 4.21 7.82
N ALA A 15 30.62 4.40 9.04
CA ALA A 15 29.91 4.02 10.26
C ALA A 15 28.58 4.76 10.40
N ALA A 16 28.55 6.06 10.12
CA ALA A 16 27.33 6.87 10.14
C ALA A 16 26.30 6.35 9.12
N LEU A 17 26.72 6.02 7.89
CA LEU A 17 25.85 5.45 6.86
C LEU A 17 25.29 4.09 7.27
N VAL A 18 26.12 3.21 7.82
CA VAL A 18 25.70 1.90 8.33
C VAL A 18 24.67 2.07 9.45
N ALA A 19 24.88 3.01 10.38
CA ALA A 19 23.96 3.29 11.46
C ALA A 19 22.57 3.74 10.93
N VAL A 20 22.53 4.63 9.93
CA VAL A 20 21.28 5.07 9.31
C VAL A 20 20.57 3.93 8.59
N VAL A 21 21.29 3.11 7.83
CA VAL A 21 20.71 1.95 7.13
C VAL A 21 20.15 0.94 8.13
N ALA A 22 20.88 0.65 9.20
CA ALA A 22 20.43 -0.24 10.27
C ALA A 22 19.16 0.31 10.95
N ALA A 23 19.13 1.60 11.29
CA ALA A 23 17.96 2.25 11.89
C ALA A 23 16.73 2.18 10.98
N ARG A 24 16.89 2.43 9.66
CA ARG A 24 15.78 2.30 8.69
C ARG A 24 15.27 0.87 8.58
N ASN A 25 16.17 -0.11 8.57
CA ASN A 25 15.79 -1.52 8.53
C ASN A 25 15.05 -1.96 9.80
N ALA A 26 15.50 -1.52 10.97
CA ALA A 26 14.83 -1.78 12.25
C ALA A 26 13.42 -1.15 12.27
N ALA A 27 13.28 0.10 11.80
CA ALA A 27 11.98 0.75 11.68
C ALA A 27 11.03 0.01 10.72
N ALA A 28 11.53 -0.46 9.58
CA ALA A 28 10.75 -1.25 8.62
C ALA A 28 10.32 -2.60 9.20
N ALA A 29 11.22 -3.30 9.90
CA ALA A 29 10.90 -4.56 10.58
C ALA A 29 9.85 -4.37 11.67
N HIS A 30 9.97 -3.29 12.47
CA HIS A 30 8.99 -2.94 13.48
C HIS A 30 7.61 -2.61 12.88
N ALA A 31 7.57 -1.89 11.76
CA ALA A 31 6.33 -1.62 11.02
C ALA A 31 5.71 -2.92 10.48
N ALA A 32 6.52 -3.83 9.93
CA ALA A 32 6.06 -5.12 9.44
C ALA A 32 5.50 -6.00 10.57
N ALA A 33 6.16 -6.03 11.74
CA ALA A 33 5.66 -6.75 12.91
C ALA A 33 4.31 -6.20 13.40
N ARG A 34 4.11 -4.88 13.36
CA ARG A 34 2.82 -4.24 13.66
C ARG A 34 1.73 -4.61 12.66
N GLU A 35 2.10 -4.85 11.40
CA GLU A 35 1.19 -5.22 10.34
C GLU A 35 0.84 -6.72 10.32
N ALA A 36 1.73 -7.58 10.82
CA ALA A 36 1.57 -9.04 10.78
C ALA A 36 0.28 -9.56 11.45
N GLY A 37 -0.29 -8.80 12.40
CA GLY A 37 -1.57 -9.13 13.05
C GLY A 37 -2.80 -8.46 12.42
N ARG A 38 -2.63 -7.63 11.40
CA ARG A 38 -3.73 -6.89 10.75
C ARG A 38 -4.20 -7.62 9.51
N GLN A 39 -5.51 -7.71 9.30
CA GLN A 39 -6.03 -8.12 8.01
C GLN A 39 -5.60 -7.08 6.98
N ARG A 40 -4.76 -7.52 6.02
CA ARG A 40 -4.30 -6.66 4.95
C ARG A 40 -5.49 -6.26 4.09
N VAL A 41 -5.92 -5.01 4.20
CA VAL A 41 -6.98 -4.47 3.35
C VAL A 41 -6.47 -4.52 1.92
N ARG A 42 -7.13 -5.31 1.07
CA ARG A 42 -6.78 -5.37 -0.35
C ARG A 42 -7.02 -3.98 -0.93
N SER A 43 -6.09 -3.49 -1.73
CA SER A 43 -6.30 -2.23 -2.45
C SER A 43 -7.57 -2.34 -3.29
N GLU A 44 -8.42 -1.34 -3.13
CA GLU A 44 -9.63 -1.20 -3.93
C GLU A 44 -9.28 -0.74 -5.36
N TRP A 45 -8.09 -0.18 -5.57
CA TRP A 45 -7.60 0.21 -6.90
C TRP A 45 -7.33 -1.03 -7.77
N GLY A 46 -7.91 -1.07 -8.98
CA GLY A 46 -7.81 -2.21 -9.89
C GLY A 46 -8.67 -3.43 -9.52
N HIS A 47 -9.57 -3.33 -8.53
CA HIS A 47 -10.42 -4.45 -8.15
C HIS A 47 -11.37 -4.85 -9.31
N PRO A 48 -11.38 -6.12 -9.77
CA PRO A 48 -12.17 -6.52 -10.94
C PRO A 48 -13.67 -6.24 -10.82
N ALA A 49 -14.25 -6.31 -9.61
CA ALA A 49 -15.65 -5.95 -9.38
C ALA A 49 -15.98 -4.48 -9.71
N ARG A 50 -14.98 -3.58 -9.74
CA ARG A 50 -15.13 -2.19 -10.19
C ARG A 50 -14.97 -2.01 -11.69
N ALA A 51 -14.45 -3.02 -12.41
CA ALA A 51 -14.33 -2.99 -13.86
C ALA A 51 -15.64 -3.35 -14.57
N VAL A 52 -16.63 -3.85 -13.83
CA VAL A 52 -17.95 -4.22 -14.34
C VAL A 52 -19.04 -3.36 -13.72
N ARG A 53 -20.09 -3.06 -14.49
CA ARG A 53 -21.26 -2.37 -13.98
C ARG A 53 -22.01 -3.30 -13.02
N GLY A 54 -22.40 -2.79 -11.85
CA GLY A 54 -23.29 -3.52 -10.94
C GLY A 54 -24.65 -3.81 -11.57
N SER A 55 -25.33 -4.85 -11.10
CA SER A 55 -26.68 -5.20 -11.55
C SER A 55 -27.68 -4.08 -11.25
N HIS A 56 -28.62 -3.85 -12.16
CA HIS A 56 -29.76 -2.98 -11.91
C HIS A 56 -30.65 -3.57 -10.82
N ARG A 57 -31.11 -2.72 -9.89
CA ARG A 57 -32.10 -3.09 -8.88
C ARG A 57 -33.50 -2.96 -9.49
N HIS A 58 -34.29 -4.03 -9.44
CA HIS A 58 -35.70 -4.02 -9.80
C HIS A 58 -36.56 -3.91 -8.54
N GLY A 59 -37.78 -3.39 -8.68
CA GLY A 59 -38.73 -3.23 -7.58
C GLY A 59 -40.10 -2.82 -8.12
N ALA A 60 -41.14 -3.03 -7.30
CA ALA A 60 -42.50 -2.65 -7.65
C ALA A 60 -42.57 -1.15 -8.01
N ASP A 61 -43.28 -0.83 -9.10
CA ASP A 61 -43.53 0.52 -9.63
C ASP A 61 -42.30 1.37 -10.02
N GLN A 62 -41.08 0.82 -10.01
CA GLN A 62 -39.86 1.56 -10.39
C GLN A 62 -39.88 2.03 -11.85
N TRP A 63 -40.54 1.28 -12.74
CA TRP A 63 -40.74 1.67 -14.15
C TRP A 63 -41.69 2.86 -14.31
N ARG A 64 -42.76 2.92 -13.50
CA ARG A 64 -43.70 4.06 -13.52
C ARG A 64 -43.02 5.34 -13.03
N ARG A 65 -42.13 5.22 -12.05
CA ARG A 65 -41.35 6.35 -11.49
C ARG A 65 -40.21 6.83 -12.38
N SER A 66 -39.82 6.09 -13.43
CA SER A 66 -38.80 6.53 -14.38
C SER A 66 -39.34 7.39 -15.52
N ALA A 67 -40.66 7.54 -15.64
CA ALA A 67 -41.25 8.50 -16.56
C ALA A 67 -41.15 9.90 -15.96
N TRP A 68 -40.74 10.88 -16.76
CA TRP A 68 -40.84 12.28 -16.40
C TRP A 68 -42.34 12.64 -16.32
N GLY A 69 -42.78 13.15 -15.18
CA GLY A 69 -44.04 13.86 -15.05
C GLY A 69 -43.91 15.29 -15.56
#